data_AF-A0A5J4Q5S6-F1
#
_entry.id   AF-A0A5J4Q5S6-F1
#
_cell.length_a   1.000
_cell.length_b   1.000
_cell.length_c   1.000
_cell.angle_alpha   90.00
_cell.angle_beta   90.00
_cell.angle_gamma   90.00
#
_symmetry.space_group_name_H-M   'P 1'
#
loop_
_entity.id
_entity.type
_entity.pdbx_description
1 polymer ?
#
loop_
_entity_poly.entity_id
_entity_poly.type
_entity_poly.pdbx_seq_one_letter_code
_entity_poly.pdbx_strand_id
1 'polypeptide(L)'
;GSWALGLESTYNKRYKYSGTFQTNYQVTKSGDKNLPDYSEAKDLKVVWSHRQDPKASPNSSFSASVNFATSSYEKTNVGNYYNPQLSSQNTKTSSVSYSRNFPEQKLTLSGTFNIAQTMRDSSIAMTLPDLNVSLSRVFPFKRKKASGDERWYEKISLSYTGRLTNSIRTKDDLIFKSNLIKDWTNGMNHSVPVSATFTLFKYFNLTPSVNYTERWYTQKVMQDWNEERKNVLPVDTLYGFYRVYNYNASLGLNTKIYGMYKPLFAKAKEIQIRHVFTPQVSISAAPDFGASRYGYYETVTYTDSNGEPQVREYSPYTGSSFGIPGKGKQGNISFDMSNNVEMRMKSRSDSANSRKISLIDELGASISYNMAAETKPWSDLSLRLRLKLSKSYTFNLNSSFATYAYQFDKDGKVFVGNKTEWSYGRFGRFQGYGSSFSYTFNNGTWKKWQEGLDRLMGSKKTGEEDNKQEGADANSENSENEEQLTSSSTSASTTTKKKVKVQADADGYQPFKMPWSLNFSYSFNIREDQSKPIHEQSMRYPYSYTHTLNMSGNIKISNRWSTNFNSGYDFATKEITQ
;
A
#
# COMPACT_ATOMS: atom_id res chain seq x y z
N GLY A 1 36.89 20.56 -36.32
CA GLY A 1 36.89 20.32 -34.87
C GLY A 1 35.48 20.12 -34.34
N SER A 2 35.37 19.50 -33.18
CA SER A 2 34.14 19.37 -32.40
C SER A 2 33.86 20.67 -31.63
N TRP A 3 32.60 20.94 -31.30
CA TRP A 3 32.21 22.09 -30.48
C TRP A 3 31.00 21.77 -29.63
N ALA A 4 30.83 22.48 -28.51
CA ALA A 4 29.67 22.36 -27.64
C ALA A 4 29.22 23.75 -27.18
N LEU A 5 27.91 23.92 -27.07
CA LEU A 5 27.25 25.10 -26.53
C LEU A 5 26.37 24.65 -25.36
N GLY A 6 26.70 25.14 -24.16
CA GLY A 6 25.91 24.92 -22.96
C GLY A 6 25.26 26.23 -22.50
N LEU A 7 23.98 26.16 -22.16
CA LEU A 7 23.24 27.25 -21.52
C LEU A 7 22.71 26.74 -20.18
N GLU A 8 22.99 27.47 -19.12
CA GLU A 8 22.47 27.21 -17.79
C GLU A 8 21.80 28.47 -17.24
N SER A 9 20.57 28.33 -16.79
CA SER A 9 19.79 29.38 -16.17
C SER A 9 19.18 28.88 -14.88
N THR A 10 19.50 29.56 -13.79
CA THR A 10 18.82 29.39 -12.51
C THR A 10 17.86 30.54 -12.31
N TYR A 11 16.63 30.23 -11.91
CA TYR A 11 15.61 31.25 -11.69
C TYR A 11 14.90 30.99 -10.37
N ASN A 12 14.63 32.08 -9.67
CA ASN A 12 13.87 32.06 -8.43
C ASN A 12 13.00 33.30 -8.36
N LYS A 13 11.70 33.10 -8.29
CA LYS A 13 10.74 34.16 -8.02
C LYS A 13 10.06 33.84 -6.70
N ARG A 14 10.39 34.66 -5.69
CA ARG A 14 9.90 34.49 -4.31
C ARG A 14 8.38 34.31 -4.29
N TYR A 15 7.92 33.29 -3.57
CA TYR A 15 6.50 32.92 -3.43
C TYR A 15 5.79 32.55 -4.73
N LYS A 16 6.53 32.26 -5.80
CA LYS A 16 5.96 31.84 -7.09
C LYS A 16 6.55 30.51 -7.54
N TYR A 17 7.84 30.48 -7.83
CA TYR A 17 8.49 29.27 -8.35
C TYR A 17 10.02 29.39 -8.27
N SER A 18 10.68 28.25 -8.28
CA SER A 18 12.12 28.15 -8.45
C SER A 18 12.47 26.98 -9.36
N GLY A 19 13.64 27.05 -9.98
CA GLY A 19 14.11 25.98 -10.84
C GLY A 19 15.42 26.28 -11.53
N THR A 20 15.89 25.26 -12.25
CA THR A 20 17.10 25.30 -13.06
C THR A 20 16.77 24.74 -14.43
N PHE A 21 17.23 25.42 -15.47
CA PHE A 21 17.16 24.95 -16.84
C PHE A 21 18.57 24.89 -17.41
N GLN A 22 18.97 23.72 -17.89
CA GLN A 22 20.24 23.47 -18.53
C GLN A 22 19.98 22.84 -19.90
N THR A 23 20.62 23.34 -20.94
CA THR A 23 20.61 22.74 -22.27
C THR A 23 22.02 22.71 -22.82
N ASN A 24 22.45 21.55 -23.31
CA ASN A 24 23.75 21.35 -23.91
C ASN A 24 23.57 20.77 -25.30
N TYR A 25 24.09 21.46 -26.30
CA TYR A 25 24.17 20.97 -27.66
C TYR A 25 25.63 20.77 -28.03
N GLN A 26 25.98 19.60 -28.54
CA GLN A 26 27.35 19.29 -28.94
C GLN A 26 27.38 18.66 -30.33
N VAL A 27 28.42 19.00 -31.09
CA VAL A 27 28.75 18.34 -32.35
C VAL A 27 30.12 17.70 -32.17
N THR A 28 30.15 16.38 -32.07
CA THR A 28 31.36 15.60 -31.90
C THR A 28 31.75 14.99 -33.24
N LYS A 29 32.95 15.35 -33.73
CA LYS A 29 33.58 14.77 -34.92
C LYS A 29 34.70 13.84 -34.46
N SER A 30 34.68 12.60 -34.94
CA SER A 30 35.72 11.61 -34.72
C SER A 30 36.30 11.18 -36.07
N GLY A 31 37.62 10.97 -36.14
CA GLY A 31 38.34 10.65 -37.38
C GLY A 31 38.56 11.86 -38.29
N ASP A 32 39.28 11.65 -39.38
CA ASP A 32 39.59 12.69 -40.37
C ASP A 32 38.62 12.69 -41.54
N LYS A 33 38.25 13.88 -42.01
CA LYS A 33 37.31 14.04 -43.12
C LYS A 33 37.85 13.30 -44.35
N ASN A 34 37.00 12.48 -44.97
CA ASN A 34 37.28 11.61 -46.12
C ASN A 34 38.00 10.29 -45.81
N LEU A 35 38.21 9.94 -44.53
CA LEU A 35 38.61 8.60 -44.13
C LEU A 35 37.38 7.73 -43.76
N PRO A 36 37.50 6.38 -43.85
CA PRO A 36 36.39 5.47 -43.54
C PRO A 36 35.91 5.53 -42.07
N ASP A 37 36.74 6.02 -41.16
CA ASP A 37 36.47 6.14 -39.72
C ASP A 37 35.85 7.49 -39.32
N TYR A 38 35.62 8.39 -40.29
CA TYR A 38 34.97 9.67 -40.03
C TYR A 38 33.52 9.50 -39.56
N SER A 39 33.20 10.05 -38.39
CA SER A 39 31.83 10.12 -37.88
C SER A 39 31.51 11.48 -37.27
N GLU A 40 30.27 11.95 -37.47
CA GLU A 40 29.76 13.20 -36.92
C GLU A 40 28.49 12.89 -36.11
N ALA A 41 28.53 13.14 -34.79
CA ALA A 41 27.40 13.01 -33.90
C ALA A 41 26.91 14.40 -33.45
N LYS A 42 25.60 14.62 -33.53
CA LYS A 42 24.92 15.85 -33.09
C LYS A 42 24.03 15.49 -31.92
N ASP A 43 24.39 15.96 -30.73
CA ASP A 43 23.80 15.51 -29.49
C ASP A 43 23.20 16.68 -28.70
N LEU A 44 22.03 16.43 -28.11
CA LEU A 44 21.29 17.40 -27.31
C LEU A 44 20.98 16.79 -25.94
N LYS A 45 21.20 17.56 -24.88
CA LYS A 45 20.77 17.23 -23.52
C LYS A 45 20.02 18.40 -22.93
N VAL A 46 18.84 18.13 -22.38
CA VAL A 46 17.99 19.10 -21.70
C VAL A 46 17.72 18.60 -20.29
N VAL A 47 18.11 19.39 -19.30
CA VAL A 47 17.81 19.16 -17.88
C VAL A 47 16.98 20.33 -17.38
N TRP A 48 15.75 20.06 -16.96
CA TRP A 48 14.86 21.07 -16.41
C TRP A 48 14.27 20.61 -15.10
N SER A 49 14.57 21.36 -14.04
CA SER A 49 13.94 21.21 -12.73
C SER A 49 13.08 22.44 -12.47
N HIS A 50 11.81 22.24 -12.16
CA HIS A 50 10.89 23.30 -11.80
C HIS A 50 10.04 22.88 -10.61
N ARG A 51 9.89 23.78 -9.65
CA ARG A 51 8.99 23.62 -8.51
C ARG A 51 8.21 24.90 -8.27
N GLN A 52 6.89 24.80 -8.36
CA GLN A 52 5.99 25.85 -7.92
C GLN A 52 5.97 25.92 -6.38
N ASP A 53 5.98 27.13 -5.83
CA ASP A 53 5.77 27.33 -4.39
C ASP A 53 4.27 27.11 -4.08
N PRO A 54 3.90 26.26 -3.10
CA PRO A 54 2.50 26.06 -2.71
C PRO A 54 1.78 27.36 -2.32
N LYS A 55 2.52 28.40 -1.87
CA LYS A 55 1.95 29.73 -1.58
C LYS A 55 1.53 30.50 -2.83
N ALA A 56 2.07 30.16 -4.00
CA ALA A 56 1.77 30.82 -5.26
C ALA A 56 0.35 30.51 -5.75
N SER A 57 -0.10 29.28 -5.51
CA SER A 57 -1.45 28.83 -5.82
C SER A 57 -1.83 27.71 -4.85
N PRO A 58 -2.63 28.01 -3.82
CA PRO A 58 -3.04 27.00 -2.83
C PRO A 58 -3.76 25.79 -3.44
N ASN A 59 -4.37 25.99 -4.61
CA ASN A 59 -5.21 25.01 -5.29
C ASN A 59 -4.56 24.46 -6.57
N SER A 60 -3.31 24.82 -6.91
CA SER A 60 -2.62 24.20 -8.04
C SER A 60 -1.13 23.98 -7.76
N SER A 61 -0.61 22.92 -8.34
CA SER A 61 0.80 22.58 -8.25
C SER A 61 1.30 22.20 -9.63
N PHE A 62 2.50 22.69 -9.94
CA PHE A 62 3.22 22.38 -11.15
C PHE A 62 4.66 22.02 -10.76
N SER A 63 5.12 20.88 -11.26
CA SER A 63 6.50 20.44 -11.11
C SER A 63 6.99 19.77 -12.37
N ALA A 64 8.25 19.99 -12.68
CA ALA A 64 8.94 19.36 -13.80
C ALA A 64 10.29 18.83 -13.31
N SER A 65 10.60 17.61 -13.72
CA SER A 65 11.91 16.97 -13.58
C SER A 65 12.20 16.30 -14.91
N VAL A 66 12.76 17.07 -15.84
CA VAL A 66 13.14 16.61 -17.18
C VAL A 66 14.64 16.36 -17.19
N ASN A 67 15.02 15.18 -17.66
CA ASN A 67 16.38 14.81 -17.99
C ASN A 67 16.32 14.04 -19.30
N PHE A 68 16.33 14.79 -20.40
CA PHE A 68 16.30 14.26 -21.74
C PHE A 68 17.70 14.32 -22.34
N ALA A 69 18.12 13.28 -23.04
CA ALA A 69 19.31 13.33 -23.86
C ALA A 69 19.15 12.46 -25.11
N THR A 70 19.86 12.82 -26.18
CA THR A 70 20.05 11.92 -27.33
C THR A 70 20.79 10.67 -26.88
N SER A 71 20.47 9.54 -27.51
CA SER A 71 21.00 8.21 -27.15
C SER A 71 22.53 8.12 -27.23
N SER A 72 23.16 8.90 -28.11
CA SER A 72 24.62 9.01 -28.25
C SER A 72 25.28 10.02 -27.30
N TYR A 73 24.54 10.93 -26.65
CA TYR A 73 25.10 12.06 -25.91
C TYR A 73 26.16 11.64 -24.88
N GLU A 74 25.83 10.69 -24.00
CA GLU A 74 26.74 10.31 -22.90
C GLU A 74 27.95 9.51 -23.40
N LYS A 75 27.91 8.96 -24.62
CA LYS A 75 29.02 8.22 -25.24
C LYS A 75 29.97 9.15 -26.00
N THR A 76 29.46 10.19 -26.63
CA THR A 76 30.22 11.12 -27.48
C THR A 76 30.71 12.35 -26.72
N ASN A 77 30.22 12.57 -25.49
CA ASN A 77 30.64 13.68 -24.65
C ASN A 77 32.03 13.41 -24.05
N VAL A 78 33.02 14.17 -24.53
CA VAL A 78 34.42 14.11 -24.07
C VAL A 78 34.55 14.47 -22.57
N GLY A 79 33.65 15.27 -22.01
CA GLY A 79 33.61 15.58 -20.58
C GLY A 79 33.34 14.36 -19.69
N ASN A 80 32.69 13.32 -20.22
CA ASN A 80 32.41 12.09 -19.46
C ASN A 80 33.65 11.22 -19.24
N TYR A 81 34.78 11.48 -19.90
CA TYR A 81 36.06 10.86 -19.54
C TYR A 81 36.47 11.17 -18.09
N TYR A 82 36.07 12.34 -17.57
CA TYR A 82 36.31 12.72 -16.18
C TYR A 82 35.25 12.18 -15.21
N ASN A 83 34.13 11.64 -15.71
CA ASN A 83 33.06 11.06 -14.90
C ASN A 83 32.43 9.83 -15.61
N PRO A 84 33.09 8.66 -15.55
CA PRO A 84 32.65 7.45 -16.25
C PRO A 84 31.30 6.91 -15.76
N GLN A 85 30.83 7.37 -14.59
CA GLN A 85 29.52 7.00 -14.06
C GLN A 85 28.35 7.61 -14.87
N LEU A 86 28.58 8.70 -15.59
CA LEU A 86 27.57 9.27 -16.49
C LEU A 86 27.42 8.43 -17.76
N SER A 87 28.52 7.85 -18.26
CA SER A 87 28.53 6.92 -19.40
C SER A 87 27.88 5.57 -19.07
N SER A 88 27.81 5.20 -17.78
CA SER A 88 27.14 3.96 -17.33
C SER A 88 25.63 4.13 -17.09
N GLN A 89 25.10 5.36 -17.13
CA GLN A 89 23.67 5.62 -16.99
C GLN A 89 22.91 5.26 -18.26
N ASN A 90 22.33 4.06 -18.27
CA ASN A 90 21.58 3.56 -19.42
C ASN A 90 20.13 4.04 -19.48
N THR A 91 19.55 4.56 -18.39
CA THR A 91 18.14 4.96 -18.34
C THR A 91 18.01 6.40 -17.88
N LYS A 92 17.25 7.20 -18.63
CA LYS A 92 16.89 8.58 -18.28
C LYS A 92 15.39 8.70 -18.13
N THR A 93 14.93 9.31 -17.04
CA THR A 93 13.50 9.52 -16.79
C THR A 93 13.20 11.01 -16.74
N SER A 94 12.08 11.39 -17.33
CA SER A 94 11.56 12.74 -17.35
C SER A 94 10.09 12.70 -16.94
N SER A 95 9.70 13.59 -16.04
CA SER A 95 8.32 13.74 -15.60
C SER A 95 7.93 15.21 -15.53
N VAL A 96 6.75 15.53 -16.03
CA VAL A 96 6.10 16.82 -15.83
C VAL A 96 4.72 16.54 -15.26
N SER A 97 4.40 17.17 -14.15
CA SER A 97 3.13 16.96 -13.45
C SER A 97 2.46 18.27 -13.14
N TYR A 98 1.16 18.32 -13.41
CA TYR A 98 0.28 19.41 -13.06
C TYR A 98 -0.91 18.86 -12.29
N SER A 99 -1.31 19.53 -11.21
CA SER A 99 -2.51 19.20 -10.47
C SER A 99 -3.24 20.45 -10.04
N ARG A 100 -4.56 20.44 -10.12
CA ARG A 100 -5.44 21.52 -9.69
C ARG A 100 -6.64 20.96 -8.94
N ASN A 101 -6.85 21.48 -7.73
CA ASN A 101 -8.01 21.21 -6.93
C ASN A 101 -9.04 22.34 -7.09
N PHE A 102 -10.32 21.98 -7.14
CA PHE A 102 -11.47 22.87 -7.21
C PHE A 102 -12.33 22.57 -5.99
N PRO A 103 -12.04 23.18 -4.82
CA PRO A 103 -12.69 22.82 -3.56
C PRO A 103 -14.21 22.97 -3.57
N GLU A 104 -14.74 24.01 -4.23
CA GLU A 104 -16.18 24.27 -4.31
C GLU A 104 -16.92 23.18 -5.10
N GLN A 105 -16.32 22.71 -6.20
CA GLN A 105 -16.82 21.62 -7.03
C GLN A 105 -16.42 20.24 -6.49
N LYS A 106 -15.59 20.18 -5.43
CA LYS A 106 -14.99 18.96 -4.88
C LYS A 106 -14.21 18.13 -5.92
N LEU A 107 -13.70 18.79 -6.95
CA LEU A 107 -13.08 18.17 -8.12
C LEU A 107 -11.57 18.37 -8.07
N THR A 108 -10.80 17.33 -8.34
CA THR A 108 -9.36 17.40 -8.52
C THR A 108 -9.01 16.89 -9.91
N LEU A 109 -8.23 17.67 -10.64
CA LEU A 109 -7.68 17.31 -11.94
C LEU A 109 -6.16 17.20 -11.80
N SER A 110 -5.59 16.10 -12.25
CA SER A 110 -4.14 15.91 -12.27
C SER A 110 -3.73 15.33 -13.61
N GLY A 111 -2.60 15.78 -14.15
CA GLY A 111 -2.05 15.31 -15.40
C GLY A 111 -0.54 15.11 -15.28
N THR A 112 -0.07 13.97 -15.75
CA THR A 112 1.35 13.64 -15.76
C THR A 112 1.80 13.26 -17.16
N PHE A 113 3.01 13.69 -17.50
CA PHE A 113 3.72 13.43 -18.74
C PHE A 113 4.99 12.70 -18.33
N ASN A 114 5.13 11.43 -18.71
CA ASN A 114 6.29 10.63 -18.35
C ASN A 114 7.02 10.15 -19.59
N ILE A 115 8.33 10.24 -19.58
CA ILE A 115 9.21 9.71 -20.63
C ILE A 115 10.33 8.94 -19.94
N ALA A 116 10.57 7.71 -20.35
CA ALA A 116 11.70 6.89 -19.96
C ALA A 116 12.47 6.50 -21.22
N GLN A 117 13.74 6.88 -21.29
CA GLN A 117 14.62 6.60 -22.41
C GLN A 117 15.68 5.59 -21.99
N THR A 118 15.99 4.63 -22.86
CA THR A 118 17.12 3.71 -22.70
C THR A 118 18.19 4.04 -23.74
N MET A 119 19.36 4.49 -23.28
CA MET A 119 20.46 4.95 -24.13
C MET A 119 21.14 3.81 -24.90
N ARG A 120 21.03 2.56 -24.41
CA ARG A 120 21.68 1.39 -25.02
C ARG A 120 21.14 1.08 -26.42
N ASP A 121 19.83 1.13 -26.59
CA ASP A 121 19.14 0.72 -27.81
C ASP A 121 18.22 1.81 -28.38
N SER A 122 18.36 3.05 -27.90
CA SER A 122 17.54 4.20 -28.27
C SER A 122 16.03 4.04 -28.07
N SER A 123 15.60 3.08 -27.24
CA SER A 123 14.17 2.91 -26.94
C SER A 123 13.65 4.02 -26.03
N ILE A 124 12.43 4.46 -26.32
CA ILE A 124 11.66 5.43 -25.54
C ILE A 124 10.33 4.81 -25.17
N ALA A 125 10.00 4.84 -23.89
CA ALA A 125 8.68 4.61 -23.36
C ALA A 125 8.08 5.95 -22.92
N MET A 126 6.97 6.35 -23.53
CA MET A 126 6.27 7.59 -23.20
C MET A 126 4.88 7.28 -22.68
N THR A 127 4.42 8.02 -21.68
CA THR A 127 3.04 8.01 -21.21
C THR A 127 2.55 9.45 -21.16
N LEU A 128 1.71 9.81 -22.13
CA LEU A 128 1.26 11.16 -22.36
C LEU A 128 -0.06 11.20 -23.16
N PRO A 129 -1.14 11.78 -22.62
CA PRO A 129 -1.26 12.24 -21.24
C PRO A 129 -1.67 11.09 -20.31
N ASP A 130 -1.23 11.13 -19.05
CA ASP A 130 -1.85 10.37 -17.96
C ASP A 130 -2.67 11.35 -17.12
N LEU A 131 -3.98 11.42 -17.39
CA LEU A 131 -4.91 12.31 -16.71
C LEU A 131 -5.69 11.55 -15.64
N ASN A 132 -5.84 12.17 -14.48
CA ASN A 132 -6.67 11.71 -13.38
C ASN A 132 -7.69 12.79 -13.01
N VAL A 133 -8.96 12.42 -12.96
CA VAL A 133 -10.09 13.26 -12.63
C VAL A 133 -10.77 12.63 -11.42
N SER A 134 -10.79 13.31 -10.29
CA SER A 134 -11.36 12.78 -9.05
C SER A 134 -12.39 13.75 -8.49
N LEU A 135 -13.64 13.29 -8.36
CA LEU A 135 -14.71 13.98 -7.67
C LEU A 135 -14.87 13.38 -6.27
N SER A 136 -14.59 14.18 -5.25
CA SER A 136 -14.81 13.77 -3.85
C SER A 136 -16.31 13.58 -3.58
N ARG A 137 -16.62 12.86 -2.50
CA ARG A 137 -18.00 12.50 -2.13
C ARG A 137 -18.97 13.70 -2.16
N VAL A 138 -19.97 13.59 -3.01
CA VAL A 138 -21.12 14.50 -3.13
C VAL A 138 -22.41 13.77 -2.76
N PHE A 139 -23.40 14.52 -2.28
CA PHE A 139 -24.74 14.02 -2.01
C PHE A 139 -25.69 14.68 -3.01
N PRO A 140 -25.84 14.14 -4.23
CA PRO A 140 -26.47 14.85 -5.35
C PRO A 140 -27.92 15.23 -5.08
N PHE A 141 -28.63 14.48 -4.22
CA PHE A 141 -30.03 14.75 -3.90
C PHE A 141 -30.23 15.53 -2.59
N LYS A 142 -29.15 15.91 -1.90
CA LYS A 142 -29.25 16.64 -0.62
C LYS A 142 -29.74 18.06 -0.85
N ARG A 143 -30.78 18.46 -0.10
CA ARG A 143 -31.36 19.81 -0.20
C ARG A 143 -30.34 20.87 0.24
N LYS A 144 -30.23 21.98 -0.52
CA LYS A 144 -29.36 23.12 -0.17
C LYS A 144 -29.83 23.87 1.08
N LYS A 145 -31.15 23.98 1.26
CA LYS A 145 -31.79 24.55 2.45
C LYS A 145 -32.46 23.41 3.21
N ALA A 146 -31.90 23.04 4.36
CA ALA A 146 -32.44 21.98 5.20
C ALA A 146 -33.69 22.49 5.93
N SER A 147 -34.79 21.75 5.82
CA SER A 147 -35.99 21.92 6.67
C SER A 147 -36.58 20.55 6.94
N GLY A 148 -36.72 20.23 8.22
CA GLY A 148 -37.08 18.89 8.71
C GLY A 148 -35.95 17.86 8.58
N ASP A 149 -36.29 16.61 8.84
CA ASP A 149 -35.35 15.49 8.76
C ASP A 149 -34.90 15.21 7.31
N GLU A 150 -33.68 14.67 7.18
CA GLU A 150 -33.14 14.24 5.90
C GLU A 150 -33.93 13.04 5.35
N ARG A 151 -34.39 13.15 4.10
CA ARG A 151 -35.04 12.03 3.41
C ARG A 151 -34.01 10.97 3.02
N TRP A 152 -34.45 9.72 2.83
CA TRP A 152 -33.57 8.59 2.56
C TRP A 152 -32.65 8.82 1.34
N TYR A 153 -33.19 9.39 0.25
CA TYR A 153 -32.43 9.63 -0.97
C TYR A 153 -31.36 10.73 -0.82
N GLU A 154 -31.49 11.62 0.17
CA GLU A 154 -30.50 12.67 0.46
C GLU A 154 -29.21 12.10 1.07
N LYS A 155 -29.27 10.86 1.57
CA LYS A 155 -28.12 10.12 2.11
C LYS A 155 -27.35 9.37 1.03
N ILE A 156 -27.88 9.32 -0.21
CA ILE A 156 -27.17 8.75 -1.35
C ILE A 156 -25.98 9.64 -1.64
N SER A 157 -24.82 9.01 -1.59
CA SER A 157 -23.55 9.62 -1.88
C SER A 157 -22.96 9.04 -3.15
N LEU A 158 -22.34 9.90 -3.93
CA LEU A 158 -21.70 9.59 -5.18
C LEU A 158 -20.29 10.17 -5.17
N SER A 159 -19.36 9.41 -5.72
CA SER A 159 -18.00 9.86 -6.04
C SER A 159 -17.63 9.36 -7.42
N TYR A 160 -16.63 9.98 -8.03
CA TYR A 160 -16.19 9.62 -9.37
C TYR A 160 -14.68 9.67 -9.46
N THR A 161 -14.08 8.69 -10.11
CA THR A 161 -12.66 8.72 -10.48
C THR A 161 -12.53 8.28 -11.94
N GLY A 162 -12.03 9.17 -12.78
CA GLY A 162 -11.72 8.92 -14.19
C GLY A 162 -10.22 8.98 -14.41
N ARG A 163 -9.63 7.95 -15.03
CA ARG A 163 -8.24 7.96 -15.46
C ARG A 163 -8.16 7.75 -16.96
N LEU A 164 -7.51 8.65 -17.68
CA LEU A 164 -7.17 8.50 -19.08
C LEU A 164 -5.67 8.30 -19.16
N THR A 165 -5.24 7.25 -19.84
CA THR A 165 -3.82 6.99 -20.05
C THR A 165 -3.57 6.70 -21.51
N ASN A 166 -2.46 7.24 -22.01
CA ASN A 166 -2.01 7.02 -23.38
C ASN A 166 -0.51 6.76 -23.34
N SER A 167 -0.06 5.62 -23.87
CA SER A 167 1.34 5.23 -23.82
C SER A 167 1.84 4.62 -25.12
N ILE A 168 3.13 4.76 -25.37
CA ILE A 168 3.82 4.18 -26.52
C ILE A 168 5.21 3.71 -26.08
N ARG A 169 5.67 2.61 -26.67
CA ARG A 169 7.07 2.18 -26.60
C ARG A 169 7.60 2.07 -28.02
N THR A 170 8.57 2.91 -28.36
CA THR A 170 9.11 3.03 -29.72
C THR A 170 10.59 3.42 -29.68
N LYS A 171 11.21 3.62 -30.83
CA LYS A 171 12.57 4.18 -30.94
C LYS A 171 12.52 5.70 -31.01
N ASP A 172 13.60 6.35 -30.58
CA ASP A 172 13.71 7.81 -30.52
C ASP A 172 13.45 8.52 -31.86
N ASP A 173 13.87 7.92 -32.98
CA ASP A 173 13.67 8.41 -34.34
C ASP A 173 12.25 8.20 -34.89
N LEU A 174 11.48 7.28 -34.30
CA LEU A 174 10.12 6.93 -34.72
C LEU A 174 9.03 7.62 -33.91
N ILE A 175 9.36 8.24 -32.77
CA ILE A 175 8.35 8.78 -31.85
C ILE A 175 7.44 9.86 -32.47
N PHE A 176 7.99 10.73 -33.32
CA PHE A 176 7.24 11.76 -34.03
C PHE A 176 6.61 11.28 -35.36
N LYS A 177 6.92 10.05 -35.77
CA LYS A 177 6.38 9.41 -36.98
C LYS A 177 5.28 8.39 -36.65
N SER A 178 5.13 8.04 -35.37
CA SER A 178 4.18 7.03 -34.89
C SER A 178 2.74 7.59 -34.90
N ASN A 179 1.78 6.79 -35.34
CA ASN A 179 0.38 7.16 -35.39
C ASN A 179 -0.25 7.05 -33.99
N LEU A 180 -0.83 8.15 -33.49
CA LEU A 180 -1.46 8.27 -32.16
C LEU A 180 -2.60 7.26 -31.91
N ILE A 181 -3.20 6.70 -32.95
CA ILE A 181 -4.32 5.76 -32.84
C ILE A 181 -3.82 4.31 -32.95
N LYS A 182 -2.82 4.05 -33.81
CA LYS A 182 -2.38 2.67 -34.10
C LYS A 182 -1.24 2.17 -33.21
N ASP A 183 -0.25 3.03 -32.98
CA ASP A 183 1.00 2.64 -32.31
C ASP A 183 0.96 2.90 -30.80
N TRP A 184 -0.05 3.66 -30.36
CA TRP A 184 -0.24 4.03 -28.97
C TRP A 184 -1.30 3.16 -28.31
N THR A 185 -0.98 2.68 -27.11
CA THR A 185 -1.93 2.00 -26.24
C THR A 185 -2.63 3.04 -25.39
N ASN A 186 -3.90 3.29 -25.70
CA ASN A 186 -4.73 4.24 -24.97
C ASN A 186 -5.92 3.55 -24.28
N GLY A 187 -6.40 4.20 -23.23
CA GLY A 187 -7.65 3.81 -22.59
C GLY A 187 -8.16 4.89 -21.66
N MET A 188 -9.43 4.76 -21.29
CA MET A 188 -10.02 5.51 -20.17
C MET A 188 -10.67 4.53 -19.20
N ASN A 189 -10.59 4.80 -17.90
CA ASN A 189 -11.23 4.02 -16.85
C ASN A 189 -12.01 4.96 -15.93
N HIS A 190 -13.29 4.66 -15.77
CA HIS A 190 -14.25 5.42 -14.97
C HIS A 190 -14.69 4.53 -13.81
N SER A 191 -14.66 5.05 -12.59
CA SER A 191 -15.13 4.39 -11.39
C SER A 191 -16.14 5.27 -10.69
N VAL A 192 -17.35 4.75 -10.50
CA VAL A 192 -18.50 5.46 -9.91
C VAL A 192 -19.04 4.65 -8.73
N PRO A 193 -18.42 4.75 -7.55
CA PRO A 193 -18.99 4.17 -6.34
C PRO A 193 -20.14 5.05 -5.83
N VAL A 194 -21.30 4.42 -5.66
CA VAL A 194 -22.51 4.99 -5.08
C VAL A 194 -22.84 4.23 -3.81
N SER A 195 -23.10 4.93 -2.72
CA SER A 195 -23.47 4.31 -1.45
C SER A 195 -24.38 5.19 -0.64
N ALA A 196 -25.21 4.59 0.21
CA ALA A 196 -26.01 5.29 1.20
C ALA A 196 -25.92 4.55 2.53
N THR A 197 -25.96 5.27 3.65
CA THR A 197 -25.98 4.66 4.99
C THR A 197 -27.25 5.07 5.73
N PHE A 198 -28.00 4.08 6.18
CA PHE A 198 -29.26 4.24 6.90
C PHE A 198 -29.15 3.64 8.29
N THR A 199 -29.38 4.45 9.32
CA THR A 199 -29.51 3.94 10.69
C THR A 199 -30.96 3.52 10.94
N LEU A 200 -31.22 2.22 10.96
CA LEU A 200 -32.51 1.62 11.25
C LEU A 200 -32.65 1.43 12.76
N PHE A 201 -33.82 1.83 13.29
CA PHE A 201 -34.17 1.71 14.71
C PHE A 201 -33.13 2.29 15.69
N LYS A 202 -32.26 3.21 15.25
CA LYS A 202 -31.11 3.77 16.01
C LYS A 202 -29.97 2.80 16.33
N TYR A 203 -30.09 1.51 15.99
CA TYR A 203 -29.11 0.47 16.38
C TYR A 203 -28.38 -0.17 15.20
N PHE A 204 -29.01 -0.26 14.04
CA PHE A 204 -28.46 -0.98 12.89
C PHE A 204 -28.09 -0.01 11.78
N ASN A 205 -26.85 -0.05 11.29
CA ASN A 205 -26.46 0.71 10.11
C ASN A 205 -26.51 -0.19 8.88
N LEU A 206 -27.51 0.04 8.04
CA LEU A 206 -27.65 -0.59 6.72
C LEU A 206 -26.96 0.29 5.68
N THR A 207 -26.04 -0.29 4.92
CA THR A 207 -25.25 0.41 3.90
C THR A 207 -25.34 -0.32 2.57
N PRO A 208 -26.34 -0.02 1.71
CA PRO A 208 -26.28 -0.41 0.31
C PRO A 208 -25.19 0.36 -0.43
N SER A 209 -24.49 -0.33 -1.31
CA SER A 209 -23.55 0.28 -2.25
C SER A 209 -23.56 -0.42 -3.60
N VAL A 210 -23.30 0.34 -4.65
CA VAL A 210 -23.11 -0.15 -6.01
C VAL A 210 -21.87 0.51 -6.54
N ASN A 211 -20.96 -0.28 -7.09
CA ASN A 211 -19.77 0.22 -7.77
C ASN A 211 -19.86 -0.12 -9.24
N TYR A 212 -19.86 0.91 -10.08
CA TYR A 212 -19.83 0.78 -11.54
C TYR A 212 -18.45 1.20 -12.05
N THR A 213 -17.81 0.32 -12.82
CA THR A 213 -16.53 0.58 -13.46
C THR A 213 -16.67 0.42 -14.96
N GLU A 214 -16.29 1.44 -15.72
CA GLU A 214 -16.38 1.44 -17.18
C GLU A 214 -15.03 1.78 -17.79
N ARG A 215 -14.62 1.00 -18.79
CA ARG A 215 -13.38 1.16 -19.52
C ARG A 215 -13.70 1.48 -20.97
N TRP A 216 -13.02 2.49 -21.51
CA TRP A 216 -13.11 2.85 -22.92
C TRP A 216 -11.81 2.51 -23.61
N TYR A 217 -11.94 1.84 -24.75
CA TYR A 217 -10.84 1.46 -25.62
C TYR A 217 -11.09 1.99 -27.03
N THR A 218 -10.02 2.34 -27.72
CA THR A 218 -10.07 2.76 -29.13
C THR A 218 -9.69 1.64 -30.10
N GLN A 219 -9.38 0.46 -29.58
CA GLN A 219 -9.04 -0.70 -30.37
C GLN A 219 -9.45 -2.00 -29.68
N LYS A 220 -9.68 -3.04 -30.48
CA LYS A 220 -9.75 -4.42 -30.04
C LYS A 220 -8.91 -5.28 -30.98
N VAL A 221 -8.23 -6.28 -30.43
CA VAL A 221 -7.32 -7.17 -31.16
C VAL A 221 -8.03 -8.50 -31.38
N MET A 222 -8.36 -8.79 -32.63
CA MET A 222 -8.88 -10.08 -33.05
C MET A 222 -7.74 -11.09 -33.10
N GLN A 223 -7.99 -12.29 -32.60
CA GLN A 223 -7.01 -13.35 -32.58
C GLN A 223 -7.58 -14.56 -33.32
N ASP A 224 -6.69 -15.32 -33.93
CA ASP A 224 -7.04 -16.57 -34.59
C ASP A 224 -5.96 -17.61 -34.33
N TRP A 225 -6.27 -18.87 -34.62
CA TRP A 225 -5.34 -19.96 -34.49
C TRP A 225 -4.31 -19.93 -35.61
N ASN A 226 -3.04 -19.96 -35.23
CA ASN A 226 -1.95 -20.10 -36.18
C ASN A 226 -1.43 -21.54 -36.14
N GLU A 227 -1.61 -22.27 -37.24
CA GLU A 227 -1.21 -23.68 -37.36
C GLU A 227 0.30 -23.89 -37.26
N GLU A 228 1.12 -22.97 -37.77
CA GLU A 228 2.58 -23.07 -37.73
C GLU A 228 3.15 -22.96 -36.31
N ARG A 229 2.62 -22.04 -35.51
CA ARG A 229 3.07 -21.78 -34.13
C ARG A 229 2.27 -22.54 -33.07
N LYS A 230 1.24 -23.29 -33.48
CA LYS A 230 0.29 -24.01 -32.61
C LYS A 230 -0.19 -23.14 -31.44
N ASN A 231 -0.56 -21.89 -31.74
CA ASN A 231 -0.99 -20.93 -30.72
C ASN A 231 -1.98 -19.92 -31.31
N VAL A 232 -2.79 -19.31 -30.43
CA VAL A 232 -3.68 -18.20 -30.80
C VAL A 232 -2.85 -16.93 -30.87
N LEU A 233 -2.87 -16.28 -32.03
CA LEU A 233 -2.09 -15.07 -32.31
C LEU A 233 -3.00 -13.93 -32.77
N PRO A 234 -2.61 -12.66 -32.50
CA PRO A 234 -3.25 -11.50 -33.11
C PRO A 234 -3.25 -11.59 -34.63
N VAL A 235 -4.42 -11.47 -35.25
CA VAL A 235 -4.58 -11.45 -36.71
C VAL A 235 -4.88 -10.04 -37.19
N ASP A 236 -5.76 -9.33 -36.49
CA ASP A 236 -6.18 -7.98 -36.90
C ASP A 236 -6.46 -7.09 -35.68
N THR A 237 -6.24 -5.78 -35.84
CA THR A 237 -6.56 -4.78 -34.83
C THR A 237 -7.62 -3.84 -35.38
N LEU A 238 -8.83 -3.95 -34.84
CA LEU A 238 -9.97 -3.14 -35.23
C LEU A 238 -10.01 -1.87 -34.39
N TYR A 239 -9.80 -0.73 -35.04
CA TYR A 239 -9.87 0.60 -34.42
C TYR A 239 -11.31 1.11 -34.39
N GLY A 240 -11.76 1.58 -33.23
CA GLY A 240 -13.12 2.04 -32.99
C GLY A 240 -13.37 2.30 -31.51
N PHE A 241 -14.49 2.90 -31.16
CA PHE A 241 -14.82 3.14 -29.75
C PHE A 241 -15.53 1.93 -29.13
N TYR A 242 -14.87 1.30 -28.15
CA TYR A 242 -15.39 0.13 -27.46
C TYR A 242 -15.53 0.40 -25.96
N ARG A 243 -16.66 0.00 -25.40
CA ARG A 243 -17.00 0.20 -23.99
C ARG A 243 -17.04 -1.15 -23.29
N VAL A 244 -16.26 -1.29 -22.23
CA VAL A 244 -16.17 -2.50 -21.41
C VAL A 244 -16.45 -2.13 -19.97
N TYR A 245 -17.59 -2.55 -19.45
CA TYR A 245 -18.05 -2.18 -18.10
C TYR A 245 -18.29 -3.39 -17.21
N ASN A 246 -18.11 -3.18 -15.92
CA ASN A 246 -18.50 -4.11 -14.88
C ASN A 246 -19.15 -3.36 -13.71
N TYR A 247 -19.94 -4.08 -12.95
CA TYR A 247 -20.57 -3.55 -11.75
C TYR A 247 -20.69 -4.62 -10.67
N ASN A 248 -20.66 -4.17 -9.42
CA ASN A 248 -20.99 -4.99 -8.27
C ASN A 248 -21.93 -4.22 -7.35
N ALA A 249 -22.76 -4.96 -6.64
CA ALA A 249 -23.63 -4.43 -5.61
C ALA A 249 -23.29 -5.09 -4.28
N SER A 250 -23.37 -4.35 -3.19
CA SER A 250 -23.26 -4.90 -1.85
C SER A 250 -24.23 -4.24 -0.87
N LEU A 251 -24.58 -5.00 0.16
CA LEU A 251 -25.43 -4.56 1.25
C LEU A 251 -24.76 -4.97 2.56
N GLY A 252 -24.30 -3.98 3.33
CA GLY A 252 -23.72 -4.18 4.65
C GLY A 252 -24.71 -3.85 5.75
N LEU A 253 -24.76 -4.64 6.82
CA LEU A 253 -25.46 -4.36 8.06
C LEU A 253 -24.48 -4.49 9.22
N ASN A 254 -24.36 -3.47 10.06
CA ASN A 254 -23.60 -3.57 11.31
C ASN A 254 -24.37 -2.97 12.49
N THR A 255 -24.01 -3.39 13.70
CA THR A 255 -24.51 -2.80 14.94
C THR A 255 -23.41 -2.78 15.99
N LYS A 256 -23.61 -2.06 17.10
CA LYS A 256 -22.70 -2.04 18.25
C LYS A 256 -23.47 -2.38 19.50
N ILE A 257 -23.06 -3.45 20.17
CA ILE A 257 -23.62 -3.93 21.43
C ILE A 257 -22.61 -3.64 22.53
N TYR A 258 -23.06 -2.91 23.55
CA TYR A 258 -22.23 -2.53 24.69
C TYR A 258 -22.55 -3.42 25.90
N GLY A 259 -21.56 -4.13 26.40
CA GLY A 259 -21.62 -4.88 27.65
C GLY A 259 -20.79 -4.18 28.73
N MET A 260 -21.32 -4.08 29.95
CA MET A 260 -20.58 -3.60 31.11
C MET A 260 -20.60 -4.68 32.19
N TYR A 261 -19.43 -5.12 32.63
CA TYR A 261 -19.26 -6.12 33.67
C TYR A 261 -18.45 -5.54 34.82
N LYS A 262 -18.87 -5.82 36.06
CA LYS A 262 -18.13 -5.51 37.28
C LYS A 262 -17.69 -6.84 37.89
N PRO A 263 -16.38 -7.18 37.89
CA PRO A 263 -15.91 -8.44 38.43
C PRO A 263 -16.22 -8.54 39.93
N LEU A 264 -16.80 -9.68 40.33
CA LEU A 264 -17.20 -9.98 41.71
C LEU A 264 -16.00 -10.08 42.67
N PHE A 265 -14.80 -10.35 42.15
CA PHE A 265 -13.57 -10.61 42.91
C PHE A 265 -12.73 -9.35 43.20
N ALA A 266 -13.09 -8.19 42.62
CA ALA A 266 -12.44 -6.92 42.91
C ALA A 266 -13.31 -6.12 43.89
N LYS A 267 -12.71 -5.48 44.92
CA LYS A 267 -13.42 -4.54 45.81
C LYS A 267 -14.28 -3.62 44.95
N ALA A 268 -15.60 -3.69 45.13
CA ALA A 268 -16.65 -3.28 44.18
C ALA A 268 -16.67 -1.79 43.75
N LYS A 269 -15.66 -0.99 44.08
CA LYS A 269 -15.60 0.46 43.85
C LYS A 269 -14.54 0.93 42.86
N GLU A 270 -13.72 0.03 42.32
CA GLU A 270 -12.50 0.47 41.60
C GLU A 270 -12.35 0.00 40.14
N ILE A 271 -13.03 -1.05 39.68
CA ILE A 271 -12.81 -1.62 38.33
C ILE A 271 -14.15 -1.87 37.61
N GLN A 272 -14.28 -1.38 36.39
CA GLN A 272 -15.38 -1.66 35.47
C GLN A 272 -14.82 -2.13 34.13
N ILE A 273 -15.27 -3.28 33.64
CA ILE A 273 -14.88 -3.79 32.32
C ILE A 273 -16.02 -3.50 31.34
N ARG A 274 -15.68 -2.92 30.19
CA ARG A 274 -16.59 -2.62 29.10
C ARG A 274 -16.17 -3.44 27.88
N HIS A 275 -17.11 -4.18 27.33
CA HIS A 275 -16.93 -4.89 26.07
C HIS A 275 -17.79 -4.20 25.01
N VAL A 276 -17.23 -3.93 23.84
CA VAL A 276 -17.93 -3.38 22.68
C VAL A 276 -17.91 -4.44 21.58
N PHE A 277 -19.06 -5.05 21.35
CA PHE A 277 -19.26 -6.10 20.37
C PHE A 277 -19.90 -5.53 19.11
N THR A 278 -19.21 -5.67 17.97
CA THR A 278 -19.61 -5.10 16.68
C THR A 278 -19.78 -6.24 15.67
N PRO A 279 -20.98 -6.84 15.58
CA PRO A 279 -21.28 -7.80 14.54
C PRO A 279 -21.58 -7.06 13.23
N GLN A 280 -21.13 -7.65 12.12
CA GLN A 280 -21.32 -7.15 10.78
C GLN A 280 -21.64 -8.30 9.83
N VAL A 281 -22.67 -8.11 9.01
CA VAL A 281 -23.00 -9.02 7.90
C VAL A 281 -22.98 -8.20 6.62
N SER A 282 -22.37 -8.72 5.57
CA SER A 282 -22.38 -8.07 4.27
C SER A 282 -22.62 -9.09 3.17
N ILE A 283 -23.47 -8.74 2.22
CA ILE A 283 -23.73 -9.53 1.02
C ILE A 283 -23.20 -8.72 -0.16
N SER A 284 -22.38 -9.31 -1.01
CA SER A 284 -21.94 -8.71 -2.27
C SER A 284 -22.23 -9.65 -3.43
N ALA A 285 -22.52 -9.09 -4.60
CA ALA A 285 -22.76 -9.85 -5.81
C ALA A 285 -22.28 -9.08 -7.04
N ALA A 286 -21.79 -9.84 -8.02
CA ALA A 286 -21.48 -9.34 -9.35
C ALA A 286 -21.95 -10.36 -10.41
N PRO A 287 -22.49 -9.90 -11.56
CA PRO A 287 -22.81 -10.78 -12.69
C PRO A 287 -21.56 -11.48 -13.25
N ASP A 288 -21.81 -12.51 -14.05
CA ASP A 288 -20.78 -13.09 -14.90
C ASP A 288 -20.55 -12.22 -16.15
N PHE A 289 -19.43 -11.50 -16.18
CA PHE A 289 -19.04 -10.68 -17.33
C PHE A 289 -18.40 -11.50 -18.47
N GLY A 290 -18.26 -12.82 -18.30
CA GLY A 290 -17.91 -13.77 -19.34
C GLY A 290 -19.06 -14.09 -20.30
N ALA A 291 -20.31 -13.78 -19.92
CA ALA A 291 -21.47 -14.11 -20.74
C ALA A 291 -21.45 -13.40 -22.10
N SER A 292 -21.82 -14.12 -23.16
CA SER A 292 -21.78 -13.65 -24.57
C SER A 292 -22.48 -12.31 -24.80
N ARG A 293 -23.55 -12.01 -24.05
CA ARG A 293 -24.27 -10.73 -24.10
C ARG A 293 -23.40 -9.48 -23.89
N TYR A 294 -22.26 -9.62 -23.22
CA TYR A 294 -21.34 -8.51 -22.97
C TYR A 294 -20.33 -8.33 -24.11
N GLY A 295 -20.06 -9.37 -24.91
CA GLY A 295 -19.09 -9.32 -26.00
C GLY A 295 -17.65 -9.03 -25.54
N TYR A 296 -17.31 -9.40 -24.31
CA TYR A 296 -15.95 -9.22 -23.78
C TYR A 296 -15.02 -10.38 -24.13
N TYR A 297 -15.60 -11.53 -24.47
CA TYR A 297 -14.89 -12.74 -24.82
C TYR A 297 -15.44 -13.31 -26.12
N GLU A 298 -14.53 -13.86 -26.90
CA GLU A 298 -14.75 -14.50 -28.20
C GLU A 298 -14.09 -15.88 -28.19
N THR A 299 -14.52 -16.76 -29.07
CA THR A 299 -13.99 -18.12 -29.17
C THR A 299 -13.37 -18.37 -30.53
N VAL A 300 -12.20 -19.00 -30.55
CA VAL A 300 -11.54 -19.53 -31.74
C VAL A 300 -11.62 -21.05 -31.69
N THR A 301 -11.99 -21.67 -32.80
CA THR A 301 -11.96 -23.13 -32.94
C THR A 301 -10.69 -23.53 -33.70
N TYR A 302 -9.97 -24.54 -33.24
CA TYR A 302 -8.79 -25.06 -33.89
C TYR A 302 -8.75 -26.58 -33.78
N THR A 303 -8.14 -27.25 -34.76
CA THR A 303 -7.96 -28.70 -34.72
C THR A 303 -6.69 -29.04 -33.96
N ASP A 304 -6.78 -29.89 -32.95
CA ASP A 304 -5.63 -30.35 -32.19
C ASP A 304 -4.79 -31.39 -32.97
N SER A 305 -3.68 -31.84 -32.37
CA SER A 305 -2.80 -32.85 -32.98
C SER A 305 -3.46 -34.22 -33.20
N ASN A 306 -4.63 -34.45 -32.59
CA ASN A 306 -5.38 -35.68 -32.70
C ASN A 306 -6.53 -35.58 -33.73
N GLY A 307 -6.69 -34.42 -34.39
CA GLY A 307 -7.74 -34.19 -35.37
C GLY A 307 -9.08 -33.73 -34.78
N GLU A 308 -9.13 -33.46 -33.46
CA GLU A 308 -10.36 -33.05 -32.78
C GLU A 308 -10.48 -31.52 -32.73
N PRO A 309 -11.68 -30.95 -32.98
CA PRO A 309 -11.92 -29.52 -32.86
C PRO A 309 -11.93 -29.10 -31.39
N GLN A 310 -11.00 -28.23 -31.03
CA GLN A 310 -10.89 -27.59 -29.73
C GLN A 310 -11.34 -26.14 -29.81
N VAL A 311 -12.03 -25.67 -28.77
CA VAL A 311 -12.45 -24.27 -28.66
C VAL A 311 -11.59 -23.58 -27.62
N ARG A 312 -10.96 -22.46 -28.01
CA ARG A 312 -10.20 -21.59 -27.11
C ARG A 312 -10.84 -20.23 -27.03
N GLU A 313 -11.14 -19.81 -25.81
CA GLU A 313 -11.71 -18.51 -25.54
C GLU A 313 -10.61 -17.46 -25.32
N TYR A 314 -10.78 -16.28 -25.89
CA TYR A 314 -9.90 -15.14 -25.71
C TYR A 314 -10.74 -13.86 -25.54
N SER A 315 -10.13 -12.80 -25.04
CA SER A 315 -10.77 -11.48 -25.01
C SER A 315 -10.11 -10.56 -26.03
N PRO A 316 -10.86 -9.91 -26.93
CA PRO A 316 -10.33 -8.91 -27.85
C PRO A 316 -9.69 -7.69 -27.17
N TYR A 317 -9.95 -7.49 -25.87
CA TYR A 317 -9.41 -6.38 -25.07
C TYR A 317 -8.22 -6.79 -24.20
N THR A 318 -7.69 -8.01 -24.39
CA THR A 318 -6.49 -8.48 -23.69
C THR A 318 -5.30 -7.61 -24.10
N GLY A 319 -4.53 -7.09 -23.14
CA GLY A 319 -3.40 -6.18 -23.39
C GLY A 319 -3.77 -4.69 -23.42
N SER A 320 -5.06 -4.33 -23.31
CA SER A 320 -5.48 -2.94 -23.15
C SER A 320 -5.09 -2.35 -21.78
N SER A 321 -4.92 -1.04 -21.69
CA SER A 321 -4.32 -0.34 -20.53
C SER A 321 -4.99 -0.59 -19.17
N PHE A 322 -6.26 -0.99 -19.14
CA PHE A 322 -7.06 -1.14 -17.90
C PHE A 322 -7.59 -2.56 -17.65
N GLY A 323 -7.17 -3.53 -18.47
CA GLY A 323 -7.61 -4.92 -18.38
C GLY A 323 -9.11 -5.13 -18.59
N ILE A 324 -9.58 -6.34 -18.32
CA ILE A 324 -10.97 -6.74 -18.56
C ILE A 324 -11.66 -7.20 -17.29
N PRO A 325 -13.00 -7.10 -17.23
CA PRO A 325 -13.78 -7.76 -16.20
C PRO A 325 -13.50 -9.26 -16.14
N GLY A 326 -13.32 -9.79 -14.93
CA GLY A 326 -13.16 -11.22 -14.72
C GLY A 326 -14.43 -12.00 -15.12
N LYS A 327 -14.23 -13.29 -15.41
CA LYS A 327 -15.32 -14.24 -15.65
C LYS A 327 -15.86 -14.82 -14.35
N GLY A 328 -17.05 -15.39 -14.46
CA GLY A 328 -17.72 -16.08 -13.38
C GLY A 328 -18.66 -15.15 -12.63
N LYS A 329 -19.80 -15.70 -12.26
CA LYS A 329 -20.72 -15.07 -11.32
C LYS A 329 -20.03 -14.94 -9.97
N GLN A 330 -20.20 -13.81 -9.30
CA GLN A 330 -19.69 -13.62 -7.93
C GLN A 330 -20.86 -13.40 -7.00
N GLY A 331 -20.83 -14.06 -5.85
CA GLY A 331 -21.77 -13.83 -4.77
C GLY A 331 -21.10 -14.22 -3.47
N ASN A 332 -21.04 -13.33 -2.50
CA ASN A 332 -20.34 -13.58 -1.26
C ASN A 332 -21.11 -12.98 -0.07
N ILE A 333 -21.37 -13.80 0.94
CA ILE A 333 -21.91 -13.36 2.23
C ILE A 333 -20.77 -13.41 3.25
N SER A 334 -20.33 -12.27 3.74
CA SER A 334 -19.32 -12.18 4.81
C SER A 334 -19.98 -11.90 6.15
N PHE A 335 -19.62 -12.70 7.14
CA PHE A 335 -19.92 -12.48 8.54
C PHE A 335 -18.63 -12.07 9.23
N ASP A 336 -18.66 -10.92 9.89
CA ASP A 336 -17.56 -10.41 10.68
C ASP A 336 -18.06 -10.03 12.07
N MET A 337 -17.21 -10.23 13.06
CA MET A 337 -17.52 -9.93 14.44
C MET A 337 -16.27 -9.39 15.08
N SER A 338 -16.36 -8.21 15.69
CA SER A 338 -15.25 -7.60 16.41
C SER A 338 -15.65 -7.32 17.85
N ASN A 339 -14.84 -7.75 18.81
CA ASN A 339 -15.01 -7.42 20.22
C ASN A 339 -13.81 -6.62 20.73
N ASN A 340 -14.06 -5.45 21.31
CA ASN A 340 -13.07 -4.66 22.01
C ASN A 340 -13.36 -4.68 23.51
N VAL A 341 -12.32 -4.80 24.35
CA VAL A 341 -12.45 -4.89 25.81
C VAL A 341 -11.59 -3.83 26.47
N GLU A 342 -12.25 -2.94 27.20
CA GLU A 342 -11.62 -1.88 27.97
C GLU A 342 -11.89 -2.04 29.46
N MET A 343 -10.91 -1.68 30.28
CA MET A 343 -11.04 -1.58 31.72
C MET A 343 -10.96 -0.11 32.15
N ARG A 344 -11.92 0.32 32.95
CA ARG A 344 -11.90 1.62 33.63
C ARG A 344 -11.57 1.39 35.10
N MET A 345 -10.50 2.04 35.57
CA MET A 345 -10.08 2.01 36.98
C MET A 345 -10.03 3.42 37.57
N LYS A 346 -10.31 3.58 38.87
CA LYS A 346 -10.11 4.86 39.57
C LYS A 346 -8.61 5.12 39.78
N SER A 347 -8.16 6.37 39.64
CA SER A 347 -6.78 6.75 39.93
C SER A 347 -6.52 6.70 41.44
N ARG A 348 -5.35 6.18 41.85
CA ARG A 348 -4.92 6.15 43.26
C ARG A 348 -4.60 7.52 43.84
N SER A 349 -4.29 8.51 42.99
CA SER A 349 -3.86 9.85 43.42
C SER A 349 -5.00 10.88 43.48
N ASP A 350 -6.14 10.59 42.86
CA ASP A 350 -7.22 11.56 42.73
C ASP A 350 -8.56 10.86 42.46
N SER A 351 -9.47 10.94 43.43
CA SER A 351 -10.77 10.25 43.41
C SER A 351 -11.70 10.70 42.28
N ALA A 352 -11.38 11.84 41.64
CA ALA A 352 -12.14 12.43 40.55
C ALA A 352 -11.78 11.84 39.16
N ASN A 353 -10.57 11.28 38.99
CA ASN A 353 -10.06 10.91 37.67
C ASN A 353 -9.99 9.38 37.47
N SER A 354 -10.72 8.89 36.46
CA SER A 354 -10.71 7.47 36.08
C SER A 354 -9.78 7.21 34.89
N ARG A 355 -8.86 6.24 35.03
CA ARG A 355 -7.96 5.79 33.96
C ARG A 355 -8.62 4.68 33.15
N LYS A 356 -8.64 4.84 31.82
CA LYS A 356 -9.07 3.79 30.88
C LYS A 356 -7.84 3.04 30.36
N ILE A 357 -7.90 1.71 30.34
CA ILE A 357 -6.87 0.82 29.84
C ILE A 357 -7.55 -0.16 28.87
N SER A 358 -7.10 -0.21 27.63
CA SER A 358 -7.54 -1.24 26.68
C SER A 358 -6.86 -2.56 27.05
N LEU A 359 -7.64 -3.63 27.24
CA LEU A 359 -7.12 -4.97 27.51
C LEU A 359 -7.00 -5.75 26.20
N ILE A 360 -8.09 -5.75 25.43
CA ILE A 360 -8.18 -6.36 24.11
C ILE A 360 -8.59 -5.26 23.14
N ASP A 361 -7.66 -4.85 22.28
CA ASP A 361 -7.96 -3.85 21.26
C ASP A 361 -8.92 -4.42 20.21
N GLU A 362 -8.78 -5.70 19.88
CA GLU A 362 -9.68 -6.41 18.97
C GLU A 362 -9.58 -7.92 19.16
N LEU A 363 -10.73 -8.58 19.38
CA LEU A 363 -10.94 -10.00 19.14
C LEU A 363 -11.94 -10.11 17.98
N GLY A 364 -11.41 -10.32 16.78
CA GLY A 364 -12.12 -10.44 15.52
C GLY A 364 -12.33 -11.89 15.12
N ALA A 365 -13.48 -12.20 14.54
CA ALA A 365 -13.76 -13.46 13.87
C ALA A 365 -14.46 -13.18 12.55
N SER A 366 -13.98 -13.76 11.44
CA SER A 366 -14.60 -13.60 10.13
C SER A 366 -14.70 -14.90 9.37
N ILE A 367 -15.85 -15.14 8.76
CA ILE A 367 -16.11 -16.24 7.84
C ILE A 367 -16.97 -15.72 6.69
N SER A 368 -16.83 -16.32 5.51
CA SER A 368 -17.62 -15.95 4.34
C SER A 368 -18.24 -17.16 3.66
N TYR A 369 -19.27 -16.93 2.86
CA TYR A 369 -19.98 -17.93 2.08
C TYR A 369 -20.08 -17.47 0.63
N ASN A 370 -19.37 -18.17 -0.26
CA ASN A 370 -19.38 -17.97 -1.69
C ASN A 370 -20.63 -18.63 -2.30
N MET A 371 -21.61 -17.80 -2.65
CA MET A 371 -22.87 -18.22 -3.27
C MET A 371 -22.71 -18.71 -4.71
N ALA A 372 -21.56 -18.44 -5.35
CA ALA A 372 -21.30 -18.86 -6.72
C ALA A 372 -20.49 -20.16 -6.81
N ALA A 373 -19.95 -20.67 -5.71
CA ALA A 373 -19.19 -21.92 -5.70
C ALA A 373 -20.11 -23.14 -5.59
N GLU A 374 -19.96 -24.10 -6.52
CA GLU A 374 -20.67 -25.38 -6.48
C GLU A 374 -20.15 -26.31 -5.39
N THR A 375 -18.83 -26.29 -5.16
CA THR A 375 -18.16 -27.06 -4.13
C THR A 375 -17.45 -26.14 -3.16
N LYS A 376 -17.53 -26.48 -1.87
CA LYS A 376 -16.86 -25.75 -0.77
C LYS A 376 -17.21 -24.25 -0.71
N PRO A 377 -18.50 -23.88 -0.57
CA PRO A 377 -18.89 -22.47 -0.56
C PRO A 377 -18.44 -21.69 0.69
N TRP A 378 -18.24 -22.31 1.85
CA TRP A 378 -17.77 -21.59 3.04
C TRP A 378 -16.27 -21.32 2.95
N SER A 379 -15.83 -20.16 3.44
CA SER A 379 -14.40 -19.94 3.69
C SER A 379 -14.00 -20.57 5.02
N ASP A 380 -12.70 -20.62 5.26
CA ASP A 380 -12.14 -20.88 6.58
C ASP A 380 -12.47 -19.71 7.54
N LEU A 381 -12.58 -20.02 8.83
CA LEU A 381 -12.82 -19.04 9.88
C LEU A 381 -11.47 -18.40 10.27
N SER A 382 -11.34 -17.11 10.02
CA SER A 382 -10.19 -16.33 10.49
C SER A 382 -10.48 -15.73 11.86
N LEU A 383 -9.59 -15.96 12.82
CA LEU A 383 -9.59 -15.27 14.12
C LEU A 383 -8.44 -14.27 14.16
N ARG A 384 -8.73 -13.05 14.61
CA ARG A 384 -7.77 -11.96 14.77
C ARG A 384 -7.78 -11.52 16.22
N LEU A 385 -6.63 -11.45 16.85
CA LEU A 385 -6.48 -10.99 18.22
C LEU A 385 -5.41 -9.90 18.28
N ARG A 386 -5.79 -8.73 18.77
CA ARG A 386 -4.89 -7.62 19.06
C ARG A 386 -5.00 -7.28 20.54
N LEU A 387 -3.89 -7.40 21.27
CA LEU A 387 -3.77 -7.06 22.68
C LEU A 387 -2.82 -5.89 22.86
N LYS A 388 -3.23 -4.90 23.65
CA LYS A 388 -2.35 -3.78 24.02
C LYS A 388 -1.79 -4.00 25.43
N LEU A 389 -0.68 -4.73 25.53
CA LEU A 389 -0.12 -5.06 26.85
C LEU A 389 0.48 -3.83 27.55
N SER A 390 0.96 -2.83 26.79
CA SER A 390 1.49 -1.57 27.34
C SER A 390 1.22 -0.38 26.41
N LYS A 391 1.56 0.85 26.84
CA LYS A 391 1.41 2.05 25.99
C LYS A 391 2.21 1.96 24.68
N SER A 392 3.30 1.19 24.68
CA SER A 392 4.24 1.08 23.57
C SER A 392 4.23 -0.29 22.90
N TYR A 393 3.37 -1.21 23.32
CA TYR A 393 3.40 -2.59 22.84
C TYR A 393 2.01 -3.13 22.49
N THR A 394 1.94 -3.71 21.29
CA THR A 394 0.75 -4.34 20.74
C THR A 394 1.12 -5.74 20.26
N PHE A 395 0.48 -6.76 20.83
CA PHE A 395 0.58 -8.13 20.36
C PHE A 395 -0.51 -8.38 19.32
N ASN A 396 -0.14 -8.94 18.17
CA ASN A 396 -1.06 -9.34 17.12
C ASN A 396 -0.94 -10.84 16.90
N LEU A 397 -2.08 -11.54 16.86
CA LEU A 397 -2.21 -12.95 16.55
C LEU A 397 -3.28 -13.10 15.47
N ASN A 398 -2.94 -13.82 14.41
CA ASN A 398 -3.90 -14.21 13.37
C ASN A 398 -3.91 -15.73 13.29
N SER A 399 -5.10 -16.32 13.38
CA SER A 399 -5.33 -17.75 13.35
C SER A 399 -6.36 -18.08 12.27
N SER A 400 -6.27 -19.27 11.69
CA SER A 400 -7.23 -19.78 10.70
C SER A 400 -7.73 -21.16 11.10
N PHE A 401 -9.03 -21.39 10.92
CA PHE A 401 -9.67 -22.67 11.16
C PHE A 401 -10.35 -23.15 9.88
N ALA A 402 -9.86 -24.26 9.33
CA ALA A 402 -10.38 -24.91 8.15
C ALA A 402 -11.84 -25.34 8.35
N THR A 403 -12.73 -24.90 7.47
CA THR A 403 -14.15 -25.24 7.57
C THR A 403 -14.44 -26.67 7.08
N TYR A 404 -13.66 -27.18 6.13
CA TYR A 404 -13.86 -28.48 5.49
C TYR A 404 -12.98 -29.58 6.08
N ALA A 405 -13.54 -30.80 6.15
CA ALA A 405 -12.86 -31.96 6.72
C ALA A 405 -11.88 -32.62 5.73
N TYR A 406 -10.85 -33.28 6.26
CA TYR A 406 -10.01 -34.18 5.46
C TYR A 406 -10.77 -35.49 5.21
N GLN A 407 -10.54 -36.09 4.04
CA GLN A 407 -11.05 -37.39 3.63
C GLN A 407 -9.94 -38.16 2.91
N PHE A 408 -10.06 -39.48 2.90
CA PHE A 408 -9.18 -40.34 2.10
C PHE A 408 -9.84 -40.60 0.74
N ASP A 409 -9.04 -40.52 -0.32
CA ASP A 409 -9.42 -40.99 -1.64
C ASP A 409 -9.34 -42.53 -1.70
N LYS A 410 -9.81 -43.13 -2.80
CA LYS A 410 -9.77 -44.58 -3.06
C LYS A 410 -8.35 -45.16 -2.94
N ASP A 411 -7.33 -44.35 -3.24
CA ASP A 411 -5.92 -44.71 -3.15
C ASP A 411 -5.30 -44.43 -1.75
N GLY A 412 -6.11 -44.08 -0.75
CA GLY A 412 -5.64 -43.75 0.61
C GLY A 412 -4.95 -42.39 0.73
N LYS A 413 -5.00 -41.55 -0.32
CA LYS A 413 -4.44 -40.19 -0.28
C LYS A 413 -5.40 -39.23 0.41
N VAL A 414 -4.88 -38.42 1.32
CA VAL A 414 -5.66 -37.39 2.01
C VAL A 414 -5.96 -36.22 1.08
N PHE A 415 -7.21 -35.78 1.04
CA PHE A 415 -7.63 -34.55 0.39
C PHE A 415 -8.68 -33.81 1.23
N VAL A 416 -8.90 -32.53 0.94
CA VAL A 416 -9.98 -31.76 1.61
C VAL A 416 -11.30 -32.11 0.93
N GLY A 417 -12.22 -32.73 1.67
CA GLY A 417 -13.54 -33.12 1.18
C GLY A 417 -14.52 -31.94 1.08
N ASN A 418 -15.72 -32.22 0.57
CA ASN A 418 -16.77 -31.20 0.40
C ASN A 418 -17.69 -31.05 1.65
N LYS A 419 -17.51 -31.91 2.67
CA LYS A 419 -18.27 -31.86 3.93
C LYS A 419 -17.54 -31.01 4.97
N THR A 420 -18.28 -30.17 5.67
CA THR A 420 -17.72 -29.29 6.71
C THR A 420 -17.38 -30.10 7.98
N GLU A 421 -16.43 -29.65 8.77
CA GLU A 421 -16.14 -30.22 10.09
C GLU A 421 -17.37 -30.17 11.02
N TRP A 422 -18.16 -29.10 10.92
CA TRP A 422 -19.40 -28.94 11.69
C TRP A 422 -20.44 -30.02 11.37
N SER A 423 -20.47 -30.53 10.13
CA SER A 423 -21.36 -31.64 9.75
C SER A 423 -21.01 -32.96 10.46
N TYR A 424 -19.77 -33.08 10.94
CA TYR A 424 -19.30 -34.18 11.77
C TYR A 424 -19.35 -33.86 13.28
N GLY A 425 -19.96 -32.73 13.67
CA GLY A 425 -20.01 -32.26 15.07
C GLY A 425 -18.68 -31.74 15.61
N ARG A 426 -17.69 -31.48 14.75
CA ARG A 426 -16.36 -31.00 15.12
C ARG A 426 -16.24 -29.51 14.81
N PHE A 427 -15.47 -28.77 15.61
CA PHE A 427 -15.10 -27.39 15.25
C PHE A 427 -14.11 -27.38 14.08
N GLY A 428 -14.02 -26.26 13.36
CA GLY A 428 -13.10 -26.10 12.23
C GLY A 428 -11.67 -26.48 12.61
N ARG A 429 -10.93 -27.08 11.67
CA ARG A 429 -9.58 -27.58 11.97
C ARG A 429 -8.62 -26.42 12.11
N PHE A 430 -7.99 -26.27 13.26
CA PHE A 430 -6.99 -25.25 13.44
C PHE A 430 -5.84 -25.45 12.44
N GLN A 431 -5.67 -24.53 11.49
CA GLN A 431 -4.62 -24.60 10.47
C GLN A 431 -3.30 -24.03 10.97
N GLY A 432 -3.35 -23.20 12.01
CA GLY A 432 -2.19 -22.49 12.50
C GLY A 432 -2.50 -21.10 13.02
N TYR A 433 -1.50 -20.49 13.67
CA TYR A 433 -1.49 -19.07 13.98
C TYR A 433 -0.09 -18.50 13.75
N GLY A 434 -0.07 -17.24 13.33
CA GLY A 434 1.14 -16.42 13.29
C GLY A 434 1.08 -15.36 14.37
N SER A 435 2.16 -15.19 15.11
CA SER A 435 2.34 -14.11 16.07
C SER A 435 3.70 -13.44 15.89
N SER A 436 3.73 -12.13 16.07
CA SER A 436 4.95 -11.34 16.02
C SER A 436 5.03 -10.46 17.26
N PHE A 437 6.13 -10.58 17.98
CA PHE A 437 6.52 -9.76 19.11
C PHE A 437 7.65 -8.84 18.65
N SER A 438 7.43 -7.53 18.64
CA SER A 438 8.50 -6.56 18.38
C SER A 438 8.59 -5.58 19.54
N TYR A 439 9.78 -5.39 20.09
CA TYR A 439 10.03 -4.47 21.18
C TYR A 439 11.34 -3.71 20.97
N THR A 440 11.26 -2.38 21.06
CA THR A 440 12.43 -1.50 20.96
C THR A 440 12.82 -1.00 22.35
N PHE A 441 13.99 -1.40 22.82
CA PHE A 441 14.66 -0.82 23.97
C PHE A 441 15.48 0.40 23.54
N ASN A 442 15.46 1.44 24.36
CA ASN A 442 16.26 2.65 24.23
C ASN A 442 16.55 3.22 25.63
N ASN A 443 17.36 4.28 25.72
CA ASN A 443 17.75 4.85 27.02
C ASN A 443 16.54 5.17 27.94
N GLY A 444 15.41 5.64 27.38
CA GLY A 444 14.22 6.01 28.16
C GLY A 444 13.38 4.82 28.63
N THR A 445 13.21 3.81 27.77
CA THR A 445 12.48 2.58 28.11
C THR A 445 13.28 1.69 29.06
N TRP A 446 14.61 1.66 28.91
CA TRP A 446 15.51 0.93 29.81
C TRP A 446 15.46 1.47 31.24
N LYS A 447 15.53 2.79 31.43
CA LYS A 447 15.43 3.41 32.75
C LYS A 447 14.11 3.05 33.46
N LYS A 448 12.99 3.10 32.73
CA LYS A 448 11.68 2.69 33.26
C LYS A 448 11.62 1.20 33.59
N TRP A 449 12.28 0.35 32.80
CA TRP A 449 12.35 -1.08 33.06
C TRP A 449 13.19 -1.40 34.32
N GLN A 450 14.34 -0.73 34.50
CA GLN A 450 15.16 -0.82 35.71
C GLN A 450 14.38 -0.37 36.96
N GLU A 451 13.74 0.80 36.91
CA GLU A 451 12.90 1.31 38.01
C GLU A 451 11.75 0.34 38.35
N GLY A 452 11.21 -0.37 37.37
CA GLY A 452 10.19 -1.40 37.56
C GLY A 452 10.74 -2.69 38.21
N LEU A 453 11.93 -3.12 37.81
CA LEU A 453 12.61 -4.29 38.36
C LEU A 453 13.05 -4.05 39.81
N ASP A 454 13.60 -2.88 40.12
CA ASP A 454 14.00 -2.47 41.47
C ASP A 454 12.80 -2.43 42.43
N ARG A 455 11.63 -2.02 41.93
CA ARG A 455 10.37 -2.05 42.69
C ARG A 455 9.86 -3.47 42.94
N LEU A 456 10.12 -4.42 42.04
CA LEU A 456 9.64 -5.80 42.15
C LEU A 456 10.59 -6.67 42.99
N MET A 457 11.89 -6.38 42.97
CA MET A 457 12.91 -7.10 43.74
C MET A 457 13.17 -6.52 45.14
N GLY A 458 12.36 -5.56 45.59
CA GLY A 458 12.39 -5.07 46.98
C GLY A 458 13.69 -4.36 47.40
N SER A 459 14.58 -4.02 46.46
CA SER A 459 15.80 -3.28 46.76
C SER A 459 15.49 -1.80 46.95
N LYS A 460 15.18 -1.41 48.18
CA LYS A 460 15.31 -0.02 48.62
C LYS A 460 16.78 0.37 48.49
N LYS A 461 17.15 1.14 47.46
CA LYS A 461 18.32 2.01 47.57
C LYS A 461 17.90 3.26 48.36
N THR A 462 18.36 3.30 49.60
CA THR A 462 18.40 4.48 50.46
C THR A 462 19.41 5.49 49.91
N GLY A 463 19.01 6.77 49.90
CA GLY A 463 19.89 7.93 49.91
C GLY A 463 20.33 8.49 48.55
N GLU A 464 19.65 9.55 48.09
CA GLU A 464 20.18 10.93 48.19
C GLU A 464 19.07 11.91 47.77
N GLU A 465 18.85 12.90 48.64
CA GLU A 465 17.92 14.00 48.44
C GLU A 465 18.48 14.95 47.40
N ASP A 466 17.78 15.11 46.27
CA ASP A 466 17.92 16.30 45.44
C ASP A 466 16.55 16.95 45.27
N ASN A 467 16.47 18.17 45.81
CA ASN A 467 15.31 19.04 45.89
C ASN A 467 14.53 19.10 44.55
N LYS A 468 13.30 18.57 44.55
CA LYS A 468 12.30 18.90 43.53
C LYS A 468 11.31 19.90 44.10
N GLN A 469 11.49 21.16 43.70
CA GLN A 469 10.41 22.14 43.69
C GLN A 469 9.25 21.59 42.85
N GLU A 470 8.10 21.43 43.50
CA GLU A 470 6.80 21.28 42.85
C GLU A 470 6.46 22.58 42.12
N GLY A 471 6.28 22.49 40.80
CA GLY A 471 5.85 23.60 39.97
C GLY A 471 5.53 23.13 38.55
N ALA A 472 4.25 22.84 38.32
CA ALA A 472 3.53 22.87 37.04
C ALA A 472 4.30 22.50 35.76
N ASP A 473 4.17 21.24 35.30
CA ASP A 473 4.32 20.90 33.87
C ASP A 473 3.35 19.78 33.48
N ALA A 474 2.09 20.18 33.27
CA ALA A 474 1.10 19.41 32.53
C ALA A 474 0.99 19.98 31.11
N ASN A 475 2.00 19.73 30.26
CA ASN A 475 1.94 19.69 28.78
C ASN A 475 3.34 19.83 28.16
N SER A 476 4.19 18.80 28.26
CA SER A 476 5.34 18.67 27.36
C SER A 476 5.94 17.26 27.40
N GLU A 477 5.26 16.27 26.83
CA GLU A 477 5.90 14.99 26.51
C GLU A 477 5.46 14.54 25.11
N ASN A 478 5.95 15.26 24.09
CA ASN A 478 6.01 14.75 22.72
C ASN A 478 7.03 15.54 21.90
N SER A 479 8.33 15.50 22.27
CA SER A 479 9.38 16.20 21.51
C SER A 479 10.78 15.62 21.74
N GLU A 480 10.98 14.30 21.68
CA GLU A 480 12.34 13.73 21.62
C GLU A 480 12.48 12.55 20.62
N ASN A 481 11.57 12.43 19.64
CA ASN A 481 11.65 11.40 18.59
C ASN A 481 11.43 11.98 17.17
N GLU A 482 12.07 13.10 16.84
CA GLU A 482 12.07 13.65 15.46
C GLU A 482 13.44 14.20 15.03
N GLU A 483 14.51 13.41 15.16
CA GLU A 483 15.76 13.70 14.44
C GLU A 483 16.37 12.44 13.81
N GLN A 484 15.64 11.80 12.90
CA GLN A 484 16.28 11.20 11.72
C GLN A 484 15.26 10.88 10.63
N LEU A 485 15.41 11.57 9.49
CA LEU A 485 14.85 11.36 8.14
C LEU A 485 14.13 12.63 7.66
N THR A 486 14.86 13.47 6.93
CA THR A 486 14.45 14.19 5.70
C THR A 486 15.45 15.31 5.41
N SER A 487 16.47 15.01 4.61
CA SER A 487 17.15 16.04 3.85
C SER A 487 16.28 16.40 2.63
N SER A 488 15.46 17.45 2.74
CA SER A 488 15.22 18.39 1.63
C SER A 488 14.20 19.49 1.94
N SER A 489 14.62 20.72 1.65
CA SER A 489 13.85 21.91 1.31
C SER A 489 13.17 22.74 2.42
N THR A 490 13.90 23.81 2.76
CA THR A 490 13.50 25.18 3.09
C THR A 490 12.02 25.56 2.98
N SER A 491 11.43 26.03 4.07
CA SER A 491 10.44 27.13 4.11
C SER A 491 10.30 27.67 5.54
N ALA A 492 10.48 28.99 5.68
CA ALA A 492 10.41 29.72 6.92
C ALA A 492 9.00 29.71 7.54
N SER A 493 8.92 29.24 8.79
CA SER A 493 7.98 29.70 9.80
C SER A 493 8.77 30.16 11.01
N THR A 494 8.46 31.35 11.51
CA THR A 494 9.04 31.96 12.71
C THR A 494 8.69 31.12 13.93
N THR A 495 9.50 30.12 14.21
CA THR A 495 9.49 29.40 15.49
C THR A 495 10.66 29.95 16.28
N THR A 496 10.35 30.66 17.36
CA THR A 496 11.30 31.13 18.37
C THR A 496 12.21 29.95 18.73
N LYS A 497 13.47 29.99 18.25
CA LYS A 497 14.49 29.00 18.63
C LYS A 497 14.66 29.12 20.14
N LYS A 498 14.05 28.20 20.91
CA LYS A 498 14.43 27.97 22.31
C LYS A 498 15.92 27.60 22.25
N LYS A 499 16.78 28.54 22.65
CA LYS A 499 18.20 28.28 22.87
C LYS A 499 18.26 27.20 23.95
N VAL A 500 18.44 25.95 23.55
CA VAL A 500 18.88 24.91 24.47
C VAL A 500 20.26 25.36 24.94
N LYS A 501 20.36 25.84 26.18
CA LYS A 501 21.66 26.03 26.82
C LYS A 501 22.29 24.65 26.89
N VAL A 502 23.22 24.37 25.98
CA VAL A 502 24.14 23.26 26.10
C VAL A 502 25.00 23.59 27.33
N GLN A 503 24.68 22.98 28.47
CA GLN A 503 25.61 23.00 29.60
C GLN A 503 26.83 22.19 29.14
N ALA A 504 27.99 22.84 29.09
CA ALA A 504 29.24 22.14 28.93
C ALA A 504 29.62 21.53 30.29
N ASP A 505 30.19 20.33 30.29
CA ASP A 505 30.82 19.78 31.50
C ASP A 505 31.98 20.69 31.94
N ALA A 506 32.53 20.48 33.14
CA ALA A 506 33.55 21.34 33.77
C ALA A 506 34.77 21.67 32.86
N ASP A 507 35.03 20.85 31.85
CA ASP A 507 36.12 21.01 30.87
C ASP A 507 35.71 21.63 29.51
N GLY A 508 34.48 22.16 29.38
CA GLY A 508 34.05 22.91 28.17
C GLY A 508 33.50 22.06 27.01
N TYR A 509 33.32 20.75 27.20
CA TYR A 509 32.76 19.84 26.19
C TYR A 509 31.25 19.65 26.34
N GLN A 510 30.55 19.44 25.22
CA GLN A 510 29.13 19.08 25.23
C GLN A 510 28.96 17.66 25.81
N PRO A 511 28.13 17.47 26.86
CA PRO A 511 27.91 16.17 27.47
C PRO A 511 27.28 15.22 26.45
N PHE A 512 28.02 14.19 26.06
CA PHE A 512 27.56 13.18 25.11
C PHE A 512 26.76 12.10 25.86
N LYS A 513 25.44 12.13 25.74
CA LYS A 513 24.58 11.05 26.22
C LYS A 513 24.45 10.01 25.11
N MET A 514 25.19 8.91 25.21
CA MET A 514 25.21 7.79 24.25
C MET A 514 23.79 7.28 23.96
N PRO A 515 23.12 7.71 22.86
CA PRO A 515 21.80 7.25 22.52
C PRO A 515 21.91 5.90 21.82
N TRP A 516 21.15 4.92 22.31
CA TRP A 516 21.07 3.61 21.71
C TRP A 516 19.61 3.20 21.52
N SER A 517 19.37 2.42 20.47
CA SER A 517 18.11 1.74 20.24
C SER A 517 18.40 0.30 19.82
N LEU A 518 17.75 -0.65 20.49
CA LEU A 518 17.83 -2.08 20.24
C LEU A 518 16.42 -2.58 19.98
N ASN A 519 16.16 -3.03 18.76
CA ASN A 519 14.89 -3.60 18.37
C ASN A 519 15.00 -5.13 18.29
N PHE A 520 14.16 -5.80 19.07
CA PHE A 520 14.00 -7.26 19.04
C PHE A 520 12.68 -7.59 18.39
N SER A 521 12.68 -8.42 17.37
CA SER A 521 11.50 -8.89 16.65
C SER A 521 11.50 -10.41 16.61
N TYR A 522 10.66 -11.01 17.44
CA TYR A 522 10.42 -12.44 17.49
C TYR A 522 9.15 -12.79 16.72
N SER A 523 9.23 -13.68 15.73
CA SER A 523 8.07 -14.22 15.04
C SER A 523 7.92 -15.69 15.34
N PHE A 524 6.70 -16.12 15.64
CA PHE A 524 6.33 -17.51 15.88
C PHE A 524 5.15 -17.87 14.97
N ASN A 525 5.31 -18.93 14.19
CA ASN A 525 4.30 -19.50 13.33
C ASN A 525 4.12 -20.98 13.66
N ILE A 526 2.87 -21.39 13.84
CA ILE A 526 2.46 -22.78 13.89
C ILE A 526 1.59 -23.06 12.68
N ARG A 527 1.80 -24.20 11.99
CA ARG A 527 1.00 -24.61 10.83
C ARG A 527 0.86 -26.12 10.74
N GLU A 528 -0.21 -26.63 10.15
CA GLU A 528 -0.33 -28.06 9.81
C GLU A 528 0.86 -28.50 8.93
N ASP A 529 1.50 -29.61 9.28
CA ASP A 529 2.61 -30.22 8.54
C ASP A 529 2.09 -31.35 7.66
N GLN A 530 1.79 -31.01 6.41
CA GLN A 530 1.27 -31.95 5.40
C GLN A 530 2.34 -32.89 4.84
N SER A 531 3.62 -32.74 5.22
CA SER A 531 4.69 -33.67 4.82
C SER A 531 4.67 -34.97 5.63
N LYS A 532 4.01 -34.97 6.79
CA LYS A 532 3.88 -36.13 7.69
C LYS A 532 2.55 -36.84 7.49
N PRO A 533 2.44 -38.14 7.83
CA PRO A 533 1.15 -38.85 7.73
C PRO A 533 0.11 -38.20 8.64
N ILE A 534 -1.15 -38.20 8.18
CA ILE A 534 -2.28 -37.72 8.97
C ILE A 534 -2.59 -38.73 10.09
N HIS A 535 -3.04 -38.25 11.25
CA HIS A 535 -3.58 -39.14 12.26
C HIS A 535 -4.97 -39.63 11.82
N GLU A 536 -5.12 -40.91 11.51
CA GLU A 536 -6.34 -41.47 10.91
C GLU A 536 -7.59 -41.30 11.79
N GLN A 537 -7.44 -41.42 13.11
CA GLN A 537 -8.58 -41.32 14.05
C GLN A 537 -9.10 -39.88 14.19
N SER A 538 -8.19 -38.92 14.33
CA SER A 538 -8.55 -37.51 14.52
C SER A 538 -8.74 -36.77 13.19
N MET A 539 -8.24 -37.33 12.08
CA MET A 539 -8.15 -36.67 10.78
C MET A 539 -7.46 -35.31 10.89
N ARG A 540 -6.29 -35.29 11.53
CA ARG A 540 -5.46 -34.09 11.75
C ARG A 540 -3.99 -34.35 11.43
N TYR A 541 -3.35 -33.43 10.72
CA TYR A 541 -1.90 -33.43 10.55
C TYR A 541 -1.21 -33.00 11.85
N PRO A 542 0.00 -33.48 12.14
CA PRO A 542 0.84 -32.87 13.17
C PRO A 542 1.16 -31.42 12.80
N TYR A 543 1.54 -30.60 13.79
CA TYR A 543 1.94 -29.21 13.54
C TYR A 543 3.45 -29.10 13.36
N SER A 544 3.87 -28.19 12.49
CA SER A 544 5.23 -27.66 12.41
C SER A 544 5.29 -26.28 13.04
N TYR A 545 6.44 -25.98 13.65
CA TYR A 545 6.69 -24.73 14.35
C TYR A 545 7.88 -24.04 13.69
N THR A 546 7.72 -22.77 13.36
CA THR A 546 8.80 -21.92 12.86
C THR A 546 8.88 -20.70 13.75
N HIS A 547 10.06 -20.44 14.28
CA HIS A 547 10.29 -19.31 15.16
C HIS A 547 11.65 -18.71 14.90
N THR A 548 11.65 -17.39 14.76
CA THR A 548 12.84 -16.61 14.37
C THR A 548 12.92 -15.39 15.25
N LEU A 549 14.13 -15.06 15.71
CA LEU A 549 14.41 -13.86 16.46
C LEU A 549 15.31 -12.96 15.63
N ASN A 550 14.84 -11.77 15.28
CA ASN A 550 15.64 -10.72 14.65
C ASN A 550 15.99 -9.66 15.68
N MET A 551 17.24 -9.23 15.69
CA MET A 551 17.77 -8.19 16.53
C MET A 551 18.49 -7.15 15.67
N SER A 552 18.01 -5.92 15.68
CA SER A 552 18.61 -4.81 14.97
C SER A 552 18.84 -3.64 15.93
N GLY A 553 19.95 -2.93 15.82
CA GLY A 553 20.22 -1.81 16.70
C GLY A 553 21.02 -0.70 16.05
N ASN A 554 20.80 0.51 16.54
CA ASN A 554 21.63 1.68 16.29
C ASN A 554 22.25 2.11 17.63
N ILE A 555 23.57 2.17 17.67
CA ILE A 555 24.32 2.72 18.80
C ILE A 555 25.16 3.86 18.27
N LYS A 556 24.88 5.08 18.75
CA LYS A 556 25.72 6.22 18.46
C LYS A 556 26.84 6.27 19.50
N ILE A 557 28.07 6.08 19.05
CA ILE A 557 29.27 5.96 19.90
C ILE A 557 29.88 7.35 20.16
N SER A 558 29.74 8.28 19.22
CA SER A 558 30.13 9.70 19.38
C SER A 558 29.25 10.61 18.54
N ASN A 559 29.42 11.93 18.66
CA ASN A 559 28.71 12.91 17.82
C ASN A 559 28.87 12.67 16.31
N ARG A 560 29.95 12.00 15.89
CA ARG A 560 30.27 11.72 14.47
C ARG A 560 30.24 10.24 14.10
N TRP A 561 30.05 9.33 15.07
CA TRP A 561 30.07 7.89 14.83
C TRP A 561 28.78 7.22 15.29
N SER A 562 28.18 6.44 14.38
CA SER A 562 27.04 5.57 14.66
C SER A 562 27.24 4.21 14.03
N THR A 563 27.02 3.16 14.80
CA THR A 563 27.07 1.77 14.33
C THR A 563 25.65 1.24 14.24
N ASN A 564 25.31 0.70 13.07
CA ASN A 564 24.10 -0.08 12.87
C ASN A 564 24.47 -1.56 12.79
N PHE A 565 23.69 -2.42 13.42
CA PHE A 565 23.82 -3.86 13.26
C PHE A 565 22.46 -4.50 13.06
N ASN A 566 22.47 -5.62 12.34
CA ASN A 566 21.32 -6.50 12.18
C ASN A 566 21.82 -7.94 12.29
N SER A 567 21.09 -8.77 13.01
CA SER A 567 21.36 -10.19 13.16
C SER A 567 20.02 -10.89 13.41
N GLY A 568 19.89 -12.12 12.93
CA GLY A 568 18.77 -12.98 13.25
C GLY A 568 19.24 -14.35 13.72
N TYR A 569 18.32 -15.09 14.33
CA TYR A 569 18.51 -16.49 14.69
C TYR A 569 17.26 -17.26 14.32
N ASP A 570 17.43 -18.28 13.48
CA ASP A 570 16.39 -19.23 13.13
C ASP A 570 16.50 -20.44 14.05
N PHE A 571 15.49 -20.62 14.91
CA PHE A 571 15.49 -21.71 15.89
C PHE A 571 15.16 -23.07 15.26
N ALA A 572 14.57 -23.11 14.06
CA ALA A 572 14.29 -24.36 13.34
C ALA A 572 15.56 -24.93 12.71
N THR A 573 16.39 -24.11 12.07
CA THR A 573 17.69 -24.54 11.52
C THR A 573 18.82 -24.48 12.56
N LYS A 574 18.62 -23.75 13.65
CA LYS A 574 19.62 -23.45 14.70
C LYS A 574 20.80 -22.64 14.16
N GLU A 575 20.53 -21.74 13.22
CA GLU A 575 21.55 -20.95 12.54
C GLU A 575 21.34 -19.45 12.80
N ILE A 576 22.46 -18.71 12.82
CA ILE A 576 22.44 -17.25 12.83
C ILE A 576 22.25 -16.79 11.38
N THR A 577 21.28 -15.91 11.17
CA THR A 577 20.98 -15.28 9.88
C THR A 577 21.46 -13.81 9.89
N GLN A 578 21.81 -13.25 8.72
CA GLN A 578 22.25 -11.86 8.57
C GLN A 578 21.27 -11.03 7.74
#